data_AF-A0A6J5TH47-F1
#
_entry.id   AF-A0A6J5TH47-F1
#
_cell.length_a   1.000
_cell.length_b   1.000
_cell.length_c   1.000
_cell.angle_alpha   90.00
_cell.angle_beta   90.00
_cell.angle_gamma   90.00
#
_symmetry.space_group_name_H-M   'P 1'
#
loop_
_entity.id
_entity.type
_entity.pdbx_description
1 polymer ?
#
loop_
_entity_poly.entity_id
_entity_poly.type
_entity_poly.pdbx_seq_one_letter_code
_entity_poly.pdbx_strand_id
1 'polypeptide(L)' 'MGGGMEANKNKFIEEWGSARENLEHNFRWTRRNFALVGIFGIAIPILVYKGIVRDFEINFLKL' A
#
# COMPACT_ATOMS: atom_id res chain seq x y z
N MET A 1 -14.16 9.03 -28.78
CA MET A 1 -14.20 8.02 -27.70
C MET A 1 -15.66 7.85 -27.30
N GLY A 2 -16.17 6.61 -27.29
CA GLY A 2 -17.60 6.30 -27.29
C GLY A 2 -18.38 6.95 -26.13
N GLY A 3 -19.15 7.99 -26.46
CA GLY A 3 -20.14 8.59 -25.56
C GLY A 3 -21.39 7.72 -25.57
N GLY A 4 -21.63 7.00 -24.48
CA GLY A 4 -22.76 6.08 -24.39
C GLY A 4 -22.97 5.36 -23.06
N MET A 5 -22.24 5.73 -22.01
CA MET A 5 -22.50 5.26 -20.64
C MET A 5 -22.46 6.45 -19.69
N GLU A 6 -23.40 7.38 -19.85
CA GLU A 6 -23.54 8.49 -18.90
C GLU A 6 -24.27 7.96 -17.65
N ALA A 7 -23.54 7.26 -16.78
CA ALA A 7 -23.96 7.15 -15.40
C ALA A 7 -24.14 8.58 -14.86
N ASN A 8 -25.20 8.81 -14.07
CA ASN A 8 -25.46 10.12 -13.48
C ASN A 8 -24.22 10.60 -12.71
N LYS A 9 -23.55 11.64 -13.24
CA LYS A 9 -22.33 12.17 -12.65
C LYS A 9 -22.64 12.71 -11.26
N ASN A 10 -21.98 12.14 -10.25
CA ASN A 10 -22.07 12.62 -8.88
C ASN A 10 -20.77 13.32 -8.53
N LYS A 11 -20.84 14.64 -8.35
CA LYS A 11 -19.69 15.49 -8.01
C LYS A 11 -18.85 14.91 -6.86
N PHE A 12 -19.47 14.38 -5.82
CA PHE A 12 -18.75 13.84 -4.66
C PHE A 12 -17.98 12.56 -4.98
N ILE A 13 -18.51 11.72 -5.89
CA ILE A 13 -17.85 10.49 -6.34
C ILE A 13 -16.66 10.83 -7.24
N GLU A 14 -16.85 11.76 -8.17
CA GLU A 14 -15.79 12.21 -9.07
C GLU A 14 -14.65 12.91 -8.30
N GLU A 15 -14.97 13.79 -7.35
CA GLU A 15 -13.97 14.44 -6.50
C GLU A 15 -13.23 13.44 -5.61
N TRP A 16 -13.93 12.47 -5.03
CA TRP A 16 -13.31 11.42 -4.22
C TRP A 16 -12.38 10.53 -5.04
N GLY A 17 -12.81 10.12 -6.24
CA GLY A 17 -11.98 9.36 -7.18
C GLY A 17 -10.72 10.15 -7.58
N SER A 18 -10.92 11.40 -7.99
CA SER A 18 -9.83 12.30 -8.36
C SER A 18 -8.82 12.51 -7.22
N ALA A 19 -9.28 12.70 -5.98
CA ALA A 19 -8.40 12.86 -4.82
C ALA A 19 -7.54 11.62 -4.53
N ARG A 20 -8.07 10.41 -4.82
CA ARG A 20 -7.33 9.15 -4.63
C ARG A 20 -6.31 8.90 -5.72
N GLU A 21 -6.65 9.24 -6.96
CA GLU A 21 -5.75 9.12 -8.10
C GLU A 21 -4.57 10.10 -8.02
N ASN A 22 -4.72 11.20 -7.29
CA ASN A 22 -3.74 12.29 -7.18
C ASN A 22 -3.19 12.45 -5.74
N LEU A 23 -3.21 11.38 -4.96
CA LEU A 23 -2.87 11.41 -3.53
C LEU A 23 -1.38 11.75 -3.31
N GLU A 24 -0.53 11.39 -4.27
CA GLU A 24 0.90 11.68 -4.31
C GLU A 24 1.23 13.18 -4.33
N HIS A 25 0.39 13.99 -4.99
CA HIS A 25 0.57 15.46 -5.02
C HIS A 25 0.37 16.09 -3.65
N ASN A 26 -0.40 15.44 -2.78
CA ASN A 26 -0.71 15.91 -1.44
C ASN A 26 0.16 15.23 -0.36
N PHE A 27 1.00 14.27 -0.75
CA PHE A 27 1.85 13.56 0.19
C PHE A 27 2.93 14.47 0.78
N ARG A 28 3.19 14.31 2.09
CA ARG A 28 4.23 15.06 2.80
C ARG A 28 5.05 14.16 3.70
N TRP A 29 6.36 14.40 3.75
CA TRP A 29 7.24 13.75 4.71
C TRP A 29 7.07 14.35 6.10
N THR A 30 6.13 13.78 6.85
CA THR A 30 5.94 14.05 8.28
C THR A 30 6.64 12.97 9.10
N ARG A 31 6.88 13.22 10.39
CA ARG A 31 7.41 12.20 11.31
C ARG A 31 6.54 10.94 11.32
N ARG A 32 5.21 11.10 11.27
CA ARG A 32 4.25 10.00 11.20
C ARG A 32 4.40 9.21 9.90
N ASN A 33 4.45 9.88 8.75
CA ASN A 33 4.56 9.20 7.45
C ASN A 33 5.91 8.49 7.31
N PHE A 34 6.98 9.10 7.82
CA PHE A 34 8.30 8.46 7.86
C PHE A 34 8.29 7.19 8.71
N ALA A 35 7.66 7.22 9.90
CA ALA A 35 7.49 6.04 10.73
C ALA A 35 6.66 4.95 10.03
N LEU A 36 5.57 5.31 9.35
CA LEU A 36 4.75 4.36 8.60
C LEU A 36 5.52 3.70 7.46
N VAL A 37 6.27 4.48 6.68
CA VAL A 37 7.14 3.93 5.61
C VAL A 37 8.21 3.01 6.20
N GLY A 38 8.84 3.38 7.32
CA GLY A 38 9.83 2.51 7.97
C GLY A 38 9.24 1.19 8.48
N ILE A 39 8.06 1.23 9.10
CA ILE A 39 7.42 0.02 9.66
C ILE A 39 6.93 -0.89 8.53
N PHE A 40 6.11 -0.36 7.62
CA PHE A 40 5.42 -1.17 6.61
C PHE A 40 6.28 -1.41 5.36
N GLY A 41 7.15 -0.47 5.00
CA GLY A 41 8.03 -0.60 3.84
C GLY A 41 9.33 -1.36 4.14
N ILE A 42 9.78 -1.42 5.39
CA ILE A 42 11.09 -2.00 5.75
C ILE A 42 10.95 -3.07 6.83
N ALA A 43 10.48 -2.71 8.03
CA ALA A 43 10.55 -3.59 9.19
C ALA A 43 9.72 -4.86 8.99
N ILE A 44 8.45 -4.73 8.59
CA ILE A 44 7.54 -5.88 8.40
C ILE A 44 8.08 -6.84 7.31
N PRO A 45 8.40 -6.40 6.07
CA PRO A 45 8.94 -7.30 5.05
C PRO A 45 10.18 -8.07 5.49
N ILE A 46 11.12 -7.41 6.17
CA ILE A 46 12.36 -8.06 6.67
C ILE A 46 12.04 -9.10 7.74
N LEU A 47 11.18 -8.76 8.70
CA LEU A 47 10.81 -9.69 9.77
C LEU A 47 10.06 -10.91 9.23
N VAL A 48 9.15 -10.71 8.29
CA VAL A 48 8.43 -11.81 7.63
C VAL A 48 9.40 -12.72 6.89
N TYR A 49 10.28 -12.16 6.06
CA TYR A 49 11.28 -12.94 5.34
C TYR A 49 12.17 -13.75 6.27
N LYS A 50 12.76 -13.09 7.29
CA LYS A 50 13.62 -13.77 8.28
C LYS A 50 12.88 -14.83 9.07
N GLY A 51 11.61 -14.59 9.40
CA GLY A 51 10.75 -15.56 10.09
C GLY A 51 10.54 -16.82 9.25
N ILE A 52 10.18 -16.65 7.97
CA ILE A 52 9.95 -17.77 7.05
C ILE A 52 11.24 -18.56 6.81
N VAL A 53 12.36 -17.88 6.51
CA VAL A 53 13.64 -18.56 6.25
C VAL A 53 14.08 -19.37 7.47
N ARG A 54 14.00 -18.79 8.67
CA ARG A 54 14.33 -19.51 9.90
C ARG A 54 13.43 -20.73 10.10
N ASP A 55 12.12 -20.59 9.88
CA ASP A 55 11.19 -21.70 10.02
C ASP A 55 11.51 -22.82 9.02
N PHE A 56 11.81 -22.46 7.77
CA PHE A 56 12.23 -23.40 6.74
C PHE A 56 13.54 -24.12 7.12
N GLU A 57 14.57 -23.41 7.55
CA GLU A 57 15.85 -24.01 7.97
C GLU A 57 15.69 -24.94 9.18
N ILE A 58 14.95 -24.52 10.21
CA ILE A 58 14.71 -25.32 11.41
C ILE A 58 13.91 -26.59 11.09
N ASN A 59 12.93 -26.51 10.20
CA ASN A 59 12.09 -27.66 9.86
C ASN A 59 12.75 -28.59 8.82
N PHE A 60 13.57 -28.06 7.91
CA PHE A 60 14.35 -28.86 6.96
C PHE A 60 15.44 -29.70 7.64
N LEU A 61 16.11 -29.16 8.66
CA LEU A 61 17.13 -29.89 9.44
C LEU A 61 16.55 -30.96 10.39
N LYS A 62 15.22 -31.04 10.53
CA LYS A 62 14.51 -32.03 11.35
C LYS A 62 13.99 -33.23 10.55
N LEU A 63 14.14 -33.22 9.23
CA LEU A 63 13.82 -34.33 8.32
C LEU A 63 15.10 -35.13 7.99
#